data_AF-A0A7X6Y3Q8-F1
#
_entry.id   AF-A0A7X6Y3Q8-F1
#
_cell.length_a   1.000
_cell.length_b   1.000
_cell.length_c   1.000
_cell.angle_alpha   90.00
_cell.angle_beta   90.00
_cell.angle_gamma   90.00
#
_symmetry.space_group_name_H-M   'P 1'
#
loop_
_entity.id
_entity.type
_entity.pdbx_description
1 polymer ?
#
loop_
_entity_poly.entity_id
_entity_poly.type
_entity_poly.pdbx_seq_one_letter_code
_entity_poly.pdbx_strand_id
1 'polypeptide(L)'
;MKCAVVPREKFKSAVGLLIDGYVAAIPVKENGVLEYKKMDGKAGEKDLAGLAAYAVDCDELPYKSPKEFLFPQVEELMVFDNDSCTAVEKDTRDKIAVVGVKPCDLNALKVLLTVFFQGKYKDDNVTGRRENIMLIGTGCAKKKPGCFCDERGINKNFSSECDIFIEKPVDENDSFRFYSFTVGGDDVLDRLVTGGFGSYSDYEPACGQREGNGCEKEELVIEAEETELFDTADWEGISERCLGCGICTYICPTCHCFDFRDALAGNKTIRYRCWDSCMYPKFTLHASGHNPRASKKERFRQRVLHKYVYVKKNFGYVACTGCGRCIRSCPAGMNIRNVVREISGIRV
;
A
#
# COMPACT_ATOMS: atom_id res chain seq x y z
N MET A 1 -12.36 -7.46 18.47
CA MET A 1 -11.18 -8.16 17.93
C MET A 1 -11.26 -9.59 18.42
N LYS A 2 -11.40 -10.57 17.51
CA LYS A 2 -11.28 -11.99 17.87
C LYS A 2 -9.85 -12.44 17.62
N CYS A 3 -9.40 -13.44 18.39
CA CYS A 3 -8.09 -14.06 18.21
C CYS A 3 -8.26 -15.59 18.16
N ALA A 4 -7.77 -16.20 17.08
CA ALA A 4 -7.74 -17.65 16.93
C ALA A 4 -6.29 -18.15 16.92
N VAL A 5 -6.02 -19.20 17.69
CA VAL A 5 -4.71 -19.86 17.74
C VAL A 5 -4.76 -21.09 16.84
N VAL A 6 -3.81 -21.18 15.91
CA VAL A 6 -3.74 -22.24 14.91
C VAL A 6 -2.41 -22.98 15.03
N PRO A 7 -2.45 -24.28 15.36
CA PRO A 7 -1.27 -25.11 15.39
C PRO A 7 -0.56 -25.15 14.04
N ARG A 8 0.78 -25.25 14.06
CA ARG A 8 1.63 -25.19 12.86
C ARG A 8 1.23 -26.25 11.82
N GLU A 9 0.85 -27.44 12.25
CA GLU A 9 0.43 -28.54 11.38
C GLU A 9 -0.88 -28.25 10.62
N LYS A 10 -1.71 -27.35 11.15
CA LYS A 10 -2.98 -26.93 10.53
C LYS A 10 -2.86 -25.62 9.77
N PHE A 11 -1.75 -24.91 9.89
CA PHE A 11 -1.55 -23.56 9.33
C PHE A 11 -1.82 -23.48 7.82
N LYS A 12 -1.23 -24.38 7.03
CA LYS A 12 -1.42 -24.38 5.56
C LYS A 12 -2.90 -24.52 5.19
N SER A 13 -3.62 -25.42 5.83
CA SER A 13 -5.05 -25.63 5.59
C SER A 13 -5.89 -24.45 6.08
N ALA A 14 -5.52 -23.85 7.21
CA ALA A 14 -6.17 -22.67 7.75
C ALA A 14 -6.05 -21.47 6.79
N VAL A 15 -4.86 -21.19 6.25
CA VAL A 15 -4.65 -20.14 5.24
C VAL A 15 -5.44 -20.43 3.97
N GLY A 16 -5.51 -21.70 3.55
CA GLY A 16 -6.37 -22.14 2.45
C GLY A 16 -7.84 -21.76 2.66
N LEU A 17 -8.36 -21.91 3.88
CA LEU A 17 -9.72 -21.50 4.23
C LEU A 17 -9.92 -19.97 4.16
N LEU A 18 -8.91 -19.18 4.53
CA LEU A 18 -9.00 -17.71 4.50
C LEU A 18 -9.24 -17.18 3.07
N ILE A 19 -8.68 -17.85 2.07
CA ILE A 19 -8.77 -17.47 0.66
C ILE A 19 -9.89 -18.20 -0.08
N ASP A 20 -10.69 -19.01 0.61
CA ASP A 20 -11.79 -19.77 0.01
C ASP A 20 -12.93 -18.86 -0.44
N GLY A 21 -13.30 -19.01 -1.72
CA GLY A 21 -14.24 -18.11 -2.40
C GLY A 21 -13.65 -16.78 -2.86
N TYR A 22 -12.33 -16.61 -2.78
CA TYR A 22 -11.62 -15.41 -3.26
C TYR A 22 -10.63 -15.77 -4.37
N VAL A 23 -10.41 -14.84 -5.31
CA VAL A 23 -9.20 -14.82 -6.14
C VAL A 23 -8.03 -14.42 -5.26
N ALA A 24 -7.03 -15.29 -5.11
CA ALA A 24 -5.92 -15.02 -4.23
C ALA A 24 -4.87 -14.14 -4.93
N ALA A 25 -4.53 -13.00 -4.34
CA ALA A 25 -3.42 -12.15 -4.75
C ALA A 25 -2.21 -12.41 -3.85
N ILE A 26 -1.23 -13.16 -4.36
CA ILE A 26 -0.11 -13.71 -3.60
C ILE A 26 1.21 -13.23 -4.21
N PRO A 27 2.21 -12.81 -3.40
CA PRO A 27 3.53 -12.48 -3.90
C PRO A 27 4.26 -13.74 -4.38
N VAL A 28 4.63 -13.76 -5.66
CA VAL A 28 5.36 -14.85 -6.31
C VAL A 28 6.65 -14.32 -6.95
N LYS A 29 7.72 -15.11 -6.84
CA LYS A 29 9.04 -14.75 -7.34
C LYS A 29 9.22 -15.27 -8.75
N GLU A 30 9.31 -14.37 -9.72
CA GLU A 30 9.58 -14.69 -11.13
C GLU A 30 10.73 -13.85 -11.64
N ASN A 31 11.67 -14.48 -12.36
CA ASN A 31 12.86 -13.82 -12.89
C ASN A 31 13.63 -13.01 -11.83
N GLY A 32 13.64 -13.48 -10.57
CA GLY A 32 14.30 -12.83 -9.44
C GLY A 32 13.52 -11.67 -8.81
N VAL A 33 12.34 -11.30 -9.32
CA VAL A 33 11.50 -10.22 -8.79
C VAL A 33 10.28 -10.82 -8.09
N LEU A 34 10.02 -10.37 -6.87
CA LEU A 34 8.83 -10.76 -6.12
C LEU A 34 7.68 -9.78 -6.42
N GLU A 35 6.59 -10.24 -7.02
CA GLU A 35 5.42 -9.41 -7.37
C GLU A 35 4.12 -10.09 -6.97
N TYR A 36 3.10 -9.31 -6.62
CA TYR A 36 1.77 -9.86 -6.39
C TYR A 36 1.17 -10.34 -7.71
N LYS A 37 0.63 -11.56 -7.71
CA LYS A 37 -0.10 -12.13 -8.84
C LYS A 37 -1.45 -12.63 -8.38
N LYS A 38 -2.46 -12.42 -9.22
CA LYS A 38 -3.75 -13.07 -9.07
C LYS A 38 -3.59 -14.53 -9.48
N MET A 39 -4.05 -15.42 -8.62
CA MET A 39 -4.10 -16.84 -8.86
C MET A 39 -5.56 -17.25 -9.01
N ASP A 40 -5.92 -17.66 -10.21
CA ASP A 40 -7.24 -18.19 -10.53
C ASP A 40 -7.26 -19.67 -10.10
N GLY A 41 -7.63 -19.91 -8.85
CA GLY A 41 -7.73 -21.26 -8.29
C GLY A 41 -8.73 -21.28 -7.15
N LYS A 42 -9.53 -22.34 -7.08
CA LYS A 42 -10.41 -22.57 -5.91
C LYS A 42 -9.53 -22.95 -4.72
N ALA A 43 -9.82 -22.42 -3.54
CA ALA A 43 -9.21 -22.91 -2.31
C ALA A 43 -9.50 -24.41 -2.16
N GLY A 44 -8.44 -25.22 -2.17
CA GLY A 44 -8.54 -26.68 -2.22
C GLY A 44 -7.50 -27.32 -3.14
N GLU A 45 -7.00 -26.57 -4.13
CA GLU A 45 -5.79 -26.98 -4.86
C GLU A 45 -4.58 -26.90 -3.91
N LYS A 46 -3.89 -28.03 -3.71
CA LYS A 46 -2.78 -28.17 -2.75
C LYS A 46 -1.64 -27.16 -2.98
N ASP A 47 -1.53 -26.62 -4.19
CA ASP A 47 -0.52 -25.63 -4.56
C ASP A 47 -0.88 -24.23 -4.05
N LEU A 48 -2.15 -23.79 -4.20
CA LEU A 48 -2.58 -22.43 -3.83
C LEU A 48 -2.49 -22.16 -2.32
N ALA A 49 -2.96 -23.09 -1.49
CA ALA A 49 -2.83 -22.98 -0.04
C ALA A 49 -1.36 -22.98 0.40
N GLY A 50 -0.49 -23.68 -0.34
CA GLY A 50 0.95 -23.71 -0.10
C GLY A 50 1.60 -22.37 -0.43
N LEU A 51 1.27 -21.79 -1.58
CA LEU A 51 1.74 -20.47 -2.00
C LEU A 51 1.27 -19.37 -1.05
N ALA A 52 0.02 -19.43 -0.58
CA ALA A 52 -0.53 -18.48 0.38
C ALA A 52 0.19 -18.59 1.73
N ALA A 53 0.39 -19.80 2.26
CA ALA A 53 1.17 -20.01 3.48
C ALA A 53 2.62 -19.52 3.31
N TYR A 54 3.25 -19.79 2.17
CA TYR A 54 4.57 -19.28 1.83
C TYR A 54 4.61 -17.75 1.84
N ALA A 55 3.58 -17.07 1.31
CA ALA A 55 3.52 -15.61 1.32
C ALA A 55 3.42 -15.01 2.72
N VAL A 56 2.76 -15.69 3.66
CA VAL A 56 2.73 -15.28 5.07
C VAL A 56 4.11 -15.39 5.71
N ASP A 57 4.84 -16.47 5.39
CA ASP A 57 6.19 -16.71 5.92
C ASP A 57 7.27 -15.86 5.24
N CYS A 58 7.08 -15.53 3.96
CA CYS A 58 8.02 -14.79 3.12
C CYS A 58 8.37 -13.44 3.77
N ASP A 59 9.65 -13.26 4.14
CA ASP A 59 10.10 -12.00 4.74
C ASP A 59 10.47 -10.94 3.69
N GLU A 60 10.61 -11.31 2.41
CA GLU A 60 10.89 -10.38 1.32
C GLU A 60 9.76 -9.33 1.14
N LEU A 61 10.11 -8.18 0.58
CA LEU A 61 9.15 -7.11 0.31
C LEU A 61 8.89 -7.07 -1.20
N PRO A 62 7.65 -7.31 -1.67
CA PRO A 62 7.33 -7.29 -3.09
C PRO A 62 7.74 -5.98 -3.77
N TYR A 63 8.20 -6.06 -5.01
CA TYR A 63 8.71 -4.93 -5.79
C TYR A 63 7.68 -3.80 -5.80
N LYS A 64 6.45 -4.09 -6.21
CA LYS A 64 5.27 -3.21 -6.06
C LYS A 64 4.47 -3.56 -4.82
N SER A 65 3.80 -2.55 -4.25
CA SER A 65 2.83 -2.78 -3.18
C SER A 65 1.51 -3.29 -3.77
N PRO A 66 0.60 -3.85 -2.94
CA PRO A 66 -0.70 -4.32 -3.42
C PRO A 66 -1.69 -3.18 -3.75
N LYS A 67 -1.22 -1.94 -3.90
CA LYS A 67 -2.11 -0.79 -4.15
C LYS A 67 -2.91 -0.94 -5.45
N GLU A 68 -2.38 -1.66 -6.43
CA GLU A 68 -3.02 -1.87 -7.73
C GLU A 68 -4.34 -2.66 -7.64
N PHE A 69 -4.53 -3.45 -6.59
CA PHE A 69 -5.81 -4.12 -6.35
C PHE A 69 -6.91 -3.14 -5.92
N LEU A 70 -6.56 -2.00 -5.33
CA LEU A 70 -7.50 -0.94 -4.93
C LEU A 70 -7.57 0.19 -5.96
N PHE A 71 -6.44 0.54 -6.55
CA PHE A 71 -6.25 1.64 -7.46
C PHE A 71 -5.38 1.17 -8.64
N PRO A 72 -5.97 0.50 -9.64
CA PRO A 72 -5.20 -0.11 -10.73
C PRO A 72 -4.51 0.93 -11.62
N GLN A 73 -3.45 0.50 -12.31
CA GLN A 73 -2.65 1.37 -13.19
C GLN A 73 -3.45 1.96 -14.36
N VAL A 74 -4.40 1.18 -14.88
CA VAL A 74 -5.31 1.59 -15.94
C VAL A 74 -6.69 1.10 -15.56
N GLU A 75 -7.68 1.97 -15.68
CA GLU A 75 -9.05 1.69 -15.31
C GLU A 75 -10.03 2.33 -16.27
N GLU A 76 -10.93 1.54 -16.84
CA GLU A 76 -12.06 2.06 -17.61
C GLU A 76 -13.09 2.70 -16.69
N LEU A 77 -13.53 3.90 -17.03
CA LEU A 77 -14.49 4.67 -16.24
C LEU A 77 -15.79 4.91 -16.99
N MET A 78 -15.70 5.31 -18.25
CA MET A 78 -16.87 5.68 -19.05
C MET A 78 -16.69 5.24 -20.49
N VAL A 79 -17.80 4.93 -21.13
CA VAL A 79 -17.89 4.67 -22.57
C VAL A 79 -18.80 5.74 -23.16
N PHE A 80 -18.30 6.40 -24.20
CA PHE A 80 -19.03 7.37 -25.00
C PHE A 80 -19.32 6.77 -26.37
N ASP A 81 -20.55 6.90 -26.82
CA ASP A 81 -20.94 6.75 -28.22
C ASP A 81 -21.63 8.04 -28.70
N ASN A 82 -22.12 8.06 -29.94
CA ASN A 82 -22.68 9.28 -30.54
C ASN A 82 -23.89 9.83 -29.75
N ASP A 83 -24.61 8.97 -29.04
CA ASP A 83 -25.90 9.30 -28.43
C ASP A 83 -25.92 9.11 -26.91
N SER A 84 -24.88 8.52 -26.31
CA SER A 84 -24.86 8.19 -24.89
C SER A 84 -23.47 8.31 -24.24
N CYS A 85 -23.50 8.57 -22.94
CA CYS A 85 -22.37 8.49 -22.04
C CYS A 85 -22.77 7.55 -20.90
N THR A 86 -22.18 6.36 -20.89
CA THR A 86 -22.47 5.35 -19.87
C THR A 86 -21.25 5.19 -18.98
N ALA A 87 -21.43 5.34 -17.67
CA ALA A 87 -20.43 4.87 -16.71
C ALA A 87 -20.28 3.35 -16.86
N VAL A 88 -19.06 2.86 -16.74
CA VAL A 88 -18.83 1.41 -16.68
C VAL A 88 -19.35 0.93 -15.32
N GLU A 89 -20.55 0.34 -15.31
CA GLU A 89 -21.09 -0.32 -14.12
C GLU A 89 -20.23 -1.55 -13.79
N LYS A 90 -19.54 -1.48 -12.65
CA LYS A 90 -18.52 -2.46 -12.25
C LYS A 90 -18.99 -3.34 -11.10
N ASP A 91 -20.03 -4.14 -11.32
CA ASP A 91 -20.47 -5.14 -10.35
C ASP A 91 -20.15 -6.58 -10.75
N THR A 92 -18.90 -6.80 -11.17
CA THR A 92 -18.32 -8.15 -11.37
C THR A 92 -16.86 -8.19 -10.88
N ARG A 93 -16.52 -7.42 -9.85
CA ARG A 93 -15.17 -7.46 -9.31
C ARG A 93 -15.05 -8.73 -8.49
N ASP A 94 -14.14 -9.61 -8.89
CA ASP A 94 -13.81 -10.79 -8.09
C ASP A 94 -13.55 -10.38 -6.65
N LYS A 95 -14.07 -11.16 -5.71
CA LYS A 95 -13.64 -11.05 -4.31
C LYS A 95 -12.17 -11.44 -4.28
N ILE A 96 -11.28 -10.55 -3.84
CA ILE A 96 -9.83 -10.78 -3.84
C ILE A 96 -9.31 -10.90 -2.42
N ALA A 97 -8.53 -11.94 -2.13
CA ALA A 97 -7.79 -12.07 -0.88
C ALA A 97 -6.31 -11.75 -1.15
N VAL A 98 -5.83 -10.61 -0.63
CA VAL A 98 -4.42 -10.22 -0.75
C VAL A 98 -3.65 -10.75 0.45
N VAL A 99 -2.73 -11.69 0.21
CA VAL A 99 -2.06 -12.45 1.27
C VAL A 99 -0.63 -11.95 1.48
N GLY A 100 -0.18 -11.95 2.74
CA GLY A 100 1.20 -11.65 3.10
C GLY A 100 1.53 -10.16 3.08
N VAL A 101 0.54 -9.29 3.28
CA VAL A 101 0.74 -7.84 3.23
C VAL A 101 1.54 -7.34 4.43
N LYS A 102 2.62 -6.60 4.19
CA LYS A 102 3.50 -6.10 5.26
C LYS A 102 2.92 -4.84 5.93
N PRO A 103 3.23 -4.55 7.21
CA PRO A 103 2.64 -3.42 7.94
C PRO A 103 2.86 -2.05 7.28
N CYS A 104 4.01 -1.84 6.62
CA CYS A 104 4.27 -0.61 5.89
C CYS A 104 3.41 -0.44 4.62
N ASP A 105 2.94 -1.54 4.03
CA ASP A 105 1.97 -1.52 2.93
C ASP A 105 0.54 -1.36 3.46
N LEU A 106 0.16 -2.04 4.54
CA LEU A 106 -1.15 -1.86 5.20
C LEU A 106 -1.38 -0.41 5.61
N ASN A 107 -0.42 0.20 6.31
CA ASN A 107 -0.47 1.64 6.64
C ASN A 107 -0.51 2.52 5.39
N ALA A 108 0.15 2.13 4.30
CA ALA A 108 0.12 2.90 3.08
C ALA A 108 -1.23 2.83 2.38
N LEU A 109 -1.89 1.67 2.42
CA LEU A 109 -3.25 1.50 1.92
C LEU A 109 -4.24 2.31 2.76
N LYS A 110 -4.09 2.37 4.09
CA LYS A 110 -4.88 3.28 4.94
C LYS A 110 -4.77 4.73 4.43
N VAL A 111 -3.55 5.25 4.28
CA VAL A 111 -3.34 6.61 3.78
C VAL A 111 -3.91 6.80 2.38
N LEU A 112 -3.74 5.82 1.49
CA LEU A 112 -4.28 5.84 0.14
C LEU A 112 -5.82 5.95 0.15
N LEU A 113 -6.49 5.11 0.94
CA LEU A 113 -7.95 5.08 1.05
C LEU A 113 -8.49 6.37 1.64
N THR A 114 -7.81 6.97 2.62
CA THR A 114 -8.18 8.28 3.16
C THR A 114 -8.32 9.35 2.07
N VAL A 115 -7.40 9.38 1.10
CA VAL A 115 -7.44 10.35 -0.02
C VAL A 115 -8.68 10.13 -0.90
N PHE A 116 -9.11 8.88 -1.10
CA PHE A 116 -10.27 8.56 -1.93
C PHE A 116 -11.62 8.63 -1.19
N PHE A 117 -11.61 8.63 0.15
CA PHE A 117 -12.83 8.54 0.96
C PHE A 117 -13.16 9.80 1.75
N GLN A 118 -12.16 10.56 2.20
CA GLN A 118 -12.36 11.74 3.07
C GLN A 118 -12.35 13.07 2.30
N GLY A 119 -12.24 13.03 0.97
CA GLY A 119 -12.39 14.22 0.14
C GLY A 119 -13.85 14.68 0.04
N LYS A 120 -14.08 15.77 -0.70
CA LYS A 120 -15.45 16.27 -1.01
C LYS A 120 -16.31 15.21 -1.73
N TYR A 121 -15.67 14.34 -2.50
CA TYR A 121 -16.32 13.26 -3.23
C TYR A 121 -15.62 11.95 -2.87
N LYS A 122 -16.42 10.90 -2.70
CA LYS A 122 -15.96 9.53 -2.50
C LYS A 122 -15.78 8.87 -3.86
N ASP A 123 -14.69 8.14 -4.04
CA ASP A 123 -14.44 7.39 -5.29
C ASP A 123 -15.09 5.99 -5.21
N ASP A 124 -16.26 5.84 -5.86
CA ASP A 124 -17.04 4.59 -5.83
C ASP A 124 -16.27 3.39 -6.40
N ASN A 125 -15.33 3.64 -7.32
CA ASN A 125 -14.51 2.57 -7.88
C ASN A 125 -13.49 2.05 -6.86
N VAL A 126 -12.80 2.92 -6.14
CA VAL A 126 -11.88 2.48 -5.07
C VAL A 126 -12.67 1.88 -3.90
N THR A 127 -13.82 2.47 -3.54
CA THR A 127 -14.70 1.96 -2.49
C THR A 127 -15.17 0.54 -2.77
N GLY A 128 -15.80 0.30 -3.92
CA GLY A 128 -16.30 -1.04 -4.24
C GLY A 128 -15.18 -2.07 -4.36
N ARG A 129 -13.93 -1.67 -4.64
CA ARG A 129 -12.79 -2.60 -4.59
C ARG A 129 -12.39 -2.91 -3.17
N ARG A 130 -12.35 -1.91 -2.28
CA ARG A 130 -12.03 -2.14 -0.86
C ARG A 130 -13.04 -3.08 -0.22
N GLU A 131 -14.33 -2.94 -0.54
CA GLU A 131 -15.41 -3.81 -0.03
C GLU A 131 -15.29 -5.27 -0.51
N ASN A 132 -14.69 -5.48 -1.68
CA ASN A 132 -14.46 -6.81 -2.25
C ASN A 132 -13.04 -7.37 -1.98
N ILE A 133 -12.21 -6.65 -1.22
CA ILE A 133 -10.85 -7.08 -0.90
C ILE A 133 -10.75 -7.49 0.57
N MET A 134 -10.21 -8.68 0.81
CA MET A 134 -9.73 -9.13 2.10
C MET A 134 -8.22 -8.93 2.18
N LEU A 135 -7.77 -8.10 3.11
CA LEU A 135 -6.35 -7.88 3.40
C LEU A 135 -5.90 -8.82 4.51
N ILE A 136 -4.97 -9.72 4.18
CA ILE A 136 -4.36 -10.66 5.12
C ILE A 136 -2.91 -10.24 5.38
N GLY A 137 -2.70 -9.63 6.54
CA GLY A 137 -1.43 -9.04 6.97
C GLY A 137 -0.50 -10.05 7.66
N THR A 138 0.81 -9.78 7.63
CA THR A 138 1.82 -10.53 8.38
C THR A 138 2.99 -9.63 8.74
N GLY A 139 3.71 -9.97 9.81
CA GLY A 139 4.90 -9.24 10.25
C GLY A 139 6.06 -9.24 9.23
N CYS A 140 6.99 -8.31 9.48
CA CYS A 140 8.26 -8.15 8.78
C CYS A 140 9.41 -8.35 9.77
N ALA A 141 10.14 -9.45 9.65
CA ALA A 141 11.19 -9.83 10.58
C ALA A 141 12.42 -8.90 10.45
N LYS A 142 12.91 -8.68 9.22
CA LYS A 142 14.13 -7.89 8.97
C LYS A 142 13.84 -6.65 8.13
N LYS A 143 14.48 -5.52 8.48
CA LYS A 143 14.48 -4.34 7.62
C LYS A 143 15.18 -4.66 6.31
N LYS A 144 14.59 -4.24 5.20
CA LYS A 144 15.18 -4.36 3.87
C LYS A 144 16.03 -3.12 3.56
N PRO A 145 16.97 -3.19 2.61
CA PRO A 145 17.76 -2.04 2.21
C PRO A 145 16.89 -0.82 1.90
N GLY A 146 17.27 0.33 2.46
CA GLY A 146 16.54 1.59 2.33
C GLY A 146 15.23 1.69 3.14
N CYS A 147 14.82 0.68 3.91
CA CYS A 147 13.65 0.81 4.79
C CYS A 147 13.95 1.69 6.01
N PHE A 148 12.96 2.49 6.40
CA PHE A 148 12.96 3.36 7.59
C PHE A 148 11.55 3.49 8.17
N CYS A 149 10.75 2.41 8.11
CA CYS A 149 9.37 2.40 8.61
C CYS A 149 9.26 2.61 10.13
N ASP A 150 10.31 2.25 10.89
CA ASP A 150 10.38 2.54 12.33
C ASP A 150 10.50 4.03 12.63
N GLU A 151 11.24 4.79 11.79
CA GLU A 151 11.27 6.26 11.84
C GLU A 151 9.95 6.90 11.36
N ARG A 152 8.97 6.08 10.98
CA ARG A 152 7.61 6.50 10.65
C ARG A 152 6.59 6.02 11.69
N GLY A 153 7.05 5.56 12.86
CA GLY A 153 6.18 5.02 13.91
C GLY A 153 5.49 3.70 13.55
N ILE A 154 5.87 3.03 12.46
CA ILE A 154 5.20 1.81 12.01
C ILE A 154 5.81 0.60 12.71
N ASN A 155 4.97 -0.11 13.48
CA ASN A 155 5.33 -1.41 14.03
C ASN A 155 5.48 -2.44 12.91
N LYS A 156 6.69 -2.98 12.74
CA LYS A 156 6.98 -3.98 11.69
C LYS A 156 6.40 -5.36 11.99
N ASN A 157 6.02 -5.64 13.24
CA ASN A 157 5.54 -6.94 13.67
C ASN A 157 4.00 -7.00 13.74
N PHE A 158 3.32 -5.87 13.58
CA PHE A 158 1.87 -5.80 13.78
C PHE A 158 1.22 -4.64 13.05
N SER A 159 -0.03 -4.86 12.63
CA SER A 159 -0.90 -3.81 12.12
C SER A 159 -2.35 -4.25 12.24
N SER A 160 -3.19 -3.36 12.76
CA SER A 160 -4.65 -3.50 12.73
C SER A 160 -5.28 -2.98 11.43
N GLU A 161 -4.48 -2.48 10.48
CA GLU A 161 -4.94 -1.87 9.23
C GLU A 161 -5.21 -2.94 8.14
N CYS A 162 -5.84 -4.04 8.52
CA CYS A 162 -6.16 -5.19 7.65
C CYS A 162 -7.43 -5.89 8.15
N ASP A 163 -7.93 -6.87 7.40
CA ASP A 163 -9.10 -7.66 7.81
C ASP A 163 -8.68 -8.76 8.79
N ILE A 164 -7.57 -9.44 8.47
CA ILE A 164 -6.94 -10.46 9.32
C ILE A 164 -5.43 -10.19 9.41
N PHE A 165 -4.87 -10.16 10.62
CA PHE A 165 -3.43 -10.14 10.84
C PHE A 165 -2.95 -11.49 11.35
N ILE A 166 -1.90 -12.02 10.72
CA ILE A 166 -1.26 -13.28 11.08
C ILE A 166 0.04 -12.98 11.82
N GLU A 167 0.07 -13.27 13.11
CA GLU A 167 1.29 -13.29 13.89
C GLU A 167 1.95 -14.66 13.78
N LYS A 168 3.23 -14.62 13.37
CA LYS A 168 4.05 -15.82 13.21
C LYS A 168 4.60 -16.25 14.57
N PRO A 169 4.67 -17.58 14.83
CA PRO A 169 5.28 -18.10 16.05
C PRO A 169 6.75 -17.69 16.16
N VAL A 170 7.20 -17.42 17.39
CA VAL A 170 8.62 -17.09 17.68
C VAL A 170 9.47 -18.37 17.70
N ASP A 171 8.91 -19.45 18.21
CA ASP A 171 9.55 -20.76 18.33
C ASP A 171 8.91 -21.80 17.41
N GLU A 172 9.66 -22.86 17.08
CA GLU A 172 9.16 -23.92 16.18
C GLU A 172 7.95 -24.67 16.75
N ASN A 173 7.85 -24.74 18.08
CA ASN A 173 6.75 -25.38 18.81
C ASN A 173 5.55 -24.47 19.07
N ASP A 174 5.63 -23.18 18.74
CA ASP A 174 4.53 -22.23 18.98
C ASP A 174 3.54 -22.21 17.80
N SER A 175 2.32 -21.75 18.09
CA SER A 175 1.20 -21.68 17.14
C SER A 175 1.13 -20.33 16.45
N PHE A 176 0.49 -20.28 15.28
CA PHE A 176 0.13 -19.03 14.63
C PHE A 176 -1.05 -18.39 15.35
N ARG A 177 -1.09 -17.05 15.37
CA ARG A 177 -2.24 -16.31 15.90
C ARG A 177 -2.87 -15.47 14.80
N PHE A 178 -4.18 -15.63 14.62
CA PHE A 178 -4.98 -14.88 13.68
C PHE A 178 -5.83 -13.86 14.43
N TYR A 179 -5.64 -12.57 14.14
CA TYR A 179 -6.41 -11.47 14.72
C TYR A 179 -7.34 -10.88 13.66
N SER A 180 -8.62 -10.73 13.97
CA SER A 180 -9.59 -10.07 13.11
C SER A 180 -9.87 -8.63 13.54
N PHE A 181 -10.01 -7.74 12.54
CA PHE A 181 -10.33 -6.33 12.77
C PHE A 181 -11.58 -5.84 12.04
N THR A 182 -12.18 -6.69 11.20
CA THR A 182 -13.42 -6.38 10.47
C THR A 182 -14.44 -7.51 10.63
N VAL A 183 -15.71 -7.22 10.38
CA VAL A 183 -16.80 -8.22 10.41
C VAL A 183 -16.50 -9.38 9.45
N GLY A 184 -16.01 -9.08 8.24
CA GLY A 184 -15.59 -10.12 7.29
C GLY A 184 -14.40 -10.96 7.79
N GLY A 185 -13.49 -10.36 8.58
CA GLY A 185 -12.44 -11.11 9.27
C GLY A 185 -12.99 -12.01 10.39
N ASP A 186 -13.93 -11.51 11.18
CA ASP A 186 -14.60 -12.28 12.25
C ASP A 186 -15.32 -13.52 11.69
N ASP A 187 -16.05 -13.37 10.58
CA ASP A 187 -16.76 -14.48 9.92
C ASP A 187 -15.80 -15.58 9.45
N VAL A 188 -14.63 -15.19 8.95
CA VAL A 188 -13.60 -16.14 8.51
C VAL A 188 -12.95 -16.85 9.70
N LEU A 189 -12.69 -16.14 10.79
CA LEU A 189 -12.18 -16.75 12.02
C LEU A 189 -13.19 -17.74 12.64
N ASP A 190 -14.48 -17.41 12.62
CA ASP A 190 -15.54 -18.34 13.07
C ASP A 190 -15.51 -19.63 12.26
N ARG A 191 -15.46 -19.53 10.92
CA ARG A 191 -15.33 -20.70 10.02
C ARG A 191 -14.07 -21.51 10.32
N LEU A 192 -12.95 -20.85 10.61
CA LEU A 192 -11.68 -21.48 10.93
C LEU A 192 -11.79 -22.32 12.21
N VAL A 193 -12.38 -21.75 13.26
CA VAL A 193 -12.53 -22.42 14.56
C VAL A 193 -13.57 -23.56 14.46
N THR A 194 -14.74 -23.31 13.87
CA THR A 194 -15.77 -24.35 13.64
C THR A 194 -15.26 -25.48 12.74
N GLY A 195 -14.40 -25.17 11.78
CA GLY A 195 -13.71 -26.16 10.93
C GLY A 195 -12.63 -26.97 11.65
N GLY A 196 -12.38 -26.73 12.93
CA GLY A 196 -11.40 -27.47 13.74
C GLY A 196 -9.94 -27.15 13.40
N PHE A 197 -9.67 -26.02 12.74
CA PHE A 197 -8.30 -25.60 12.40
C PHE A 197 -7.58 -24.91 13.55
N GLY A 198 -8.32 -24.39 14.53
CA GLY A 198 -7.78 -23.71 15.69
C GLY A 198 -8.82 -23.55 16.80
N SER A 199 -8.47 -22.78 17.81
CA SER A 199 -9.36 -22.44 18.93
C SER A 199 -9.30 -20.95 19.22
N TYR A 200 -10.40 -20.40 19.74
CA TYR A 200 -10.39 -19.05 20.26
C TYR A 200 -9.45 -18.91 21.45
N SER A 201 -8.87 -17.72 21.59
CA SER A 201 -7.99 -17.36 22.69
C SER A 201 -8.18 -15.88 23.02
N ASP A 202 -7.99 -15.54 24.30
CA ASP A 202 -7.98 -14.15 24.79
C ASP A 202 -6.59 -13.50 24.67
N TYR A 203 -5.71 -14.05 23.82
CA TYR A 203 -4.37 -13.52 23.67
C TYR A 203 -4.40 -12.14 23.03
N GLU A 204 -3.86 -11.16 23.74
CA GLU A 204 -3.61 -9.85 23.17
C GLU A 204 -2.34 -9.89 22.29
N PRO A 205 -2.30 -9.15 21.17
CA PRO A 205 -1.10 -9.06 20.36
C PRO A 205 0.11 -8.72 21.22
N ALA A 206 1.12 -9.58 21.26
CA ALA A 206 2.30 -9.40 22.13
C ALA A 206 3.05 -8.08 21.83
N CYS A 207 2.88 -7.57 20.61
CA CYS A 207 3.36 -6.30 20.11
C CYS A 207 2.52 -5.07 20.50
N GLY A 208 1.25 -5.24 20.89
CA GLY A 208 0.40 -4.20 21.45
C GLY A 208 0.81 -3.84 22.88
N GLN A 209 1.39 -4.80 23.61
CA GLN A 209 1.98 -4.60 24.94
C GLN A 209 3.48 -4.27 24.92
N ARG A 210 4.15 -4.36 23.76
CA ARG A 210 5.51 -3.82 23.59
C ARG A 210 5.44 -2.32 23.28
N GLU A 211 5.01 -1.54 24.25
CA GLU A 211 5.37 -0.12 24.39
C GLU A 211 6.88 0.07 24.67
N GLY A 212 7.75 -0.83 24.21
CA GLY A 212 9.06 -1.00 24.83
C GLY A 212 10.12 -1.80 24.08
N ASN A 213 9.97 -2.04 22.77
CA ASN A 213 11.12 -2.46 21.94
C ASN A 213 11.64 -1.29 21.09
N GLY A 214 12.08 -0.24 21.80
CA GLY A 214 13.22 0.59 21.40
C GLY A 214 13.08 1.40 20.12
N CYS A 215 12.03 2.21 20.00
CA CYS A 215 12.08 3.41 19.15
C CYS A 215 11.29 4.54 19.83
N GLU A 216 11.82 5.10 20.93
CA GLU A 216 11.80 6.57 21.10
C GLU A 216 12.67 7.19 19.99
N LYS A 217 12.33 6.93 18.73
CA LYS A 217 12.92 7.65 17.62
C LYS A 217 11.91 8.72 17.29
N GLU A 218 12.37 9.97 17.34
CA GLU A 218 11.64 11.09 16.76
C GLU A 218 11.12 10.64 15.40
N GLU A 219 9.81 10.69 15.23
CA GLU A 219 9.19 10.38 13.95
C GLU A 219 9.78 11.35 12.92
N LEU A 220 10.20 10.84 11.76
CA LEU A 220 10.88 11.65 10.75
C LEU A 220 9.90 12.58 10.04
N VAL A 221 9.43 13.62 10.72
CA VAL A 221 8.43 14.57 10.24
C VAL A 221 9.09 15.84 9.71
N ILE A 222 8.30 16.63 8.97
CA ILE A 222 8.64 18.01 8.64
C ILE A 222 7.63 18.87 9.39
N GLU A 223 8.12 19.63 10.38
CA GLU A 223 7.34 20.59 11.17
C GLU A 223 7.72 22.02 10.73
N ALA A 224 7.43 22.34 9.47
CA ALA A 224 7.66 23.66 8.90
C ALA A 224 6.52 24.00 7.93
N GLU A 225 6.19 25.28 7.82
CA GLU A 225 5.20 25.74 6.86
C GLU A 225 5.75 25.66 5.44
N GLU A 226 4.85 25.52 4.46
CA GLU A 226 5.22 25.40 3.05
C GLU A 226 6.09 26.58 2.58
N THR A 227 5.73 27.80 2.95
CA THR A 227 6.42 29.03 2.52
C THR A 227 7.85 29.08 3.04
N GLU A 228 8.07 28.65 4.27
CA GLU A 228 9.40 28.58 4.85
C GLU A 228 10.27 27.58 4.07
N LEU A 229 9.74 26.38 3.83
CA LEU A 229 10.45 25.32 3.12
C LEU A 229 10.80 25.72 1.67
N PHE A 230 10.01 26.56 1.02
CA PHE A 230 10.30 27.01 -0.34
C PHE A 230 11.57 27.86 -0.41
N ASP A 231 11.82 28.66 0.62
CA ASP A 231 12.88 29.67 0.64
C ASP A 231 14.14 29.18 1.39
N THR A 232 14.00 28.29 2.38
CA THR A 232 15.12 27.86 3.24
C THR A 232 15.87 26.62 2.73
N ALA A 233 15.22 25.74 1.99
CA ALA A 233 15.85 24.52 1.49
C ALA A 233 16.47 24.72 0.09
N ASP A 234 17.68 24.19 -0.11
CA ASP A 234 18.35 24.19 -1.42
C ASP A 234 17.73 23.13 -2.36
N TRP A 235 16.54 23.42 -2.89
CA TRP A 235 15.84 22.51 -3.81
C TRP A 235 16.60 22.26 -5.12
N GLU A 236 17.47 23.18 -5.53
CA GLU A 236 18.29 23.00 -6.73
C GLU A 236 19.34 21.91 -6.46
N GLY A 237 20.13 22.04 -5.39
CA GLY A 237 21.12 21.03 -4.98
C GLY A 237 20.47 19.69 -4.63
N ILE A 238 19.39 19.69 -3.85
CA ILE A 238 18.64 18.48 -3.48
C ILE A 238 18.14 17.72 -4.71
N SER A 239 17.68 18.41 -5.75
CA SER A 239 17.09 17.78 -6.94
C SER A 239 18.07 17.59 -8.10
N GLU A 240 19.32 18.05 -7.97
CA GLU A 240 20.33 18.04 -9.03
C GLU A 240 20.49 16.65 -9.64
N ARG A 241 20.69 15.63 -8.79
CA ARG A 241 20.85 14.23 -9.22
C ARG A 241 19.58 13.59 -9.77
N CYS A 242 18.40 14.17 -9.52
CA CYS A 242 17.15 13.55 -9.95
C CYS A 242 17.05 13.55 -11.49
N LEU A 243 16.65 12.40 -12.06
CA LEU A 243 16.43 12.27 -13.51
C LEU A 243 15.01 12.66 -13.95
N GLY A 244 14.09 12.88 -13.01
CA GLY A 244 12.68 13.15 -13.34
C GLY A 244 11.91 11.96 -13.94
N CYS A 245 12.43 10.73 -13.86
CA CYS A 245 11.83 9.56 -14.52
C CYS A 245 10.52 9.05 -13.89
N GLY A 246 10.16 9.50 -12.68
CA GLY A 246 8.89 9.16 -12.04
C GLY A 246 8.79 7.76 -11.40
N ILE A 247 9.81 6.90 -11.50
CA ILE A 247 9.80 5.52 -10.92
C ILE A 247 9.39 5.51 -9.44
N CYS A 248 9.83 6.53 -8.71
CA CYS A 248 9.58 6.71 -7.29
C CYS A 248 8.10 6.98 -6.96
N THR A 249 7.28 7.41 -7.92
CA THR A 249 5.81 7.56 -7.77
C THR A 249 5.08 6.27 -8.10
N TYR A 250 5.49 5.57 -9.16
CA TYR A 250 4.88 4.30 -9.58
C TYR A 250 5.07 3.20 -8.52
N ILE A 251 6.27 3.11 -7.93
CA ILE A 251 6.59 2.08 -6.92
C ILE A 251 6.12 2.44 -5.50
N CYS A 252 5.69 3.69 -5.27
CA CYS A 252 5.35 4.15 -3.93
C CYS A 252 3.90 3.78 -3.58
N PRO A 253 3.67 3.14 -2.42
CA PRO A 253 2.36 2.61 -2.08
C PRO A 253 1.32 3.70 -1.77
N THR A 254 1.76 4.90 -1.38
CA THR A 254 0.88 6.04 -1.04
C THR A 254 0.69 7.03 -2.18
N CYS A 255 1.38 6.87 -3.31
CA CYS A 255 1.23 7.74 -4.47
C CYS A 255 -0.02 7.39 -5.27
N HIS A 256 -0.80 8.42 -5.59
CA HIS A 256 -2.16 8.34 -6.14
C HIS A 256 -2.44 9.38 -7.24
N CYS A 257 -1.39 9.89 -7.89
CA CYS A 257 -1.57 10.77 -9.05
C CYS A 257 -2.10 9.96 -10.24
N PHE A 258 -3.06 10.51 -10.98
CA PHE A 258 -3.60 9.94 -12.20
C PHE A 258 -3.99 11.02 -13.19
N ASP A 259 -4.19 10.59 -14.43
CA ASP A 259 -4.67 11.39 -15.55
C ASP A 259 -5.80 10.64 -16.27
N PHE A 260 -6.64 11.38 -17.00
CA PHE A 260 -7.69 10.79 -17.82
C PHE A 260 -7.21 10.69 -19.27
N ARG A 261 -7.42 9.52 -19.88
CA ARG A 261 -7.07 9.25 -21.27
C ARG A 261 -8.29 8.73 -21.99
N ASP A 262 -8.65 9.39 -23.07
CA ASP A 262 -9.71 8.94 -23.96
C ASP A 262 -9.08 8.18 -25.13
N ALA A 263 -9.51 6.95 -25.38
CA ALA A 263 -9.04 6.15 -26.51
C ALA A 263 -10.22 5.66 -27.36
N LEU A 264 -10.06 5.70 -28.68
CA LEU A 264 -11.04 5.19 -29.62
C LEU A 264 -10.99 3.65 -29.66
N ALA A 265 -12.14 3.01 -29.45
CA ALA A 265 -12.33 1.58 -29.54
C ALA A 265 -13.52 1.30 -30.49
N GLY A 266 -13.20 1.05 -31.76
CA GLY A 266 -14.23 0.90 -32.80
C GLY A 266 -14.98 2.21 -33.03
N ASN A 267 -16.30 2.19 -32.84
CA ASN A 267 -17.18 3.37 -32.95
C ASN A 267 -17.45 4.06 -31.60
N LYS A 268 -16.74 3.68 -30.53
CA LYS A 268 -16.90 4.22 -29.18
C LYS A 268 -15.60 4.86 -28.70
N THR A 269 -15.71 5.83 -27.81
CA THR A 269 -14.57 6.37 -27.07
C THR A 269 -14.63 5.86 -25.63
N ILE A 270 -13.54 5.31 -25.11
CA ILE A 270 -13.46 4.83 -23.72
C ILE A 270 -12.57 5.78 -22.93
N ARG A 271 -13.08 6.30 -21.80
CA ARG A 271 -12.27 7.05 -20.83
C ARG A 271 -11.62 6.10 -19.86
N TYR A 272 -10.30 6.19 -19.82
CA TYR A 272 -9.45 5.52 -18.85
C TYR A 272 -8.98 6.50 -17.79
N ARG A 273 -8.91 6.05 -16.55
CA ARG A 273 -8.03 6.60 -15.53
C ARG A 273 -6.72 5.83 -15.57
N CYS A 274 -5.62 6.54 -15.80
CA CYS A 274 -4.28 5.98 -15.85
C CYS A 274 -3.44 6.58 -14.74
N TRP A 275 -2.62 5.78 -14.05
CA TRP A 275 -1.62 6.32 -13.13
C TRP A 275 -0.77 7.36 -13.86
N ASP A 276 -0.46 8.43 -13.15
CA ASP A 276 0.42 9.48 -13.63
C ASP A 276 1.35 9.91 -12.49
N SER A 277 2.19 10.92 -12.75
CA SER A 277 3.19 11.38 -11.81
C SER A 277 3.20 12.89 -11.71
N CYS A 278 3.09 13.40 -10.48
CA CYS A 278 3.40 14.81 -10.19
C CYS A 278 4.85 15.22 -10.53
N MET A 279 5.71 14.24 -10.87
CA MET A 279 7.08 14.47 -11.33
C MET A 279 7.16 14.77 -12.83
N TYR A 280 6.10 14.52 -13.61
CA TYR A 280 6.11 14.75 -15.05
C TYR A 280 5.69 16.18 -15.41
N PRO A 281 6.35 16.82 -16.40
CA PRO A 281 6.04 18.20 -16.78
C PRO A 281 4.58 18.41 -17.19
N LYS A 282 3.96 17.42 -17.86
CA LYS A 282 2.59 17.54 -18.36
C LYS A 282 1.52 17.48 -17.27
N PHE A 283 1.83 16.90 -16.10
CA PHE A 283 0.85 16.70 -15.02
C PHE A 283 0.24 18.02 -14.52
N THR A 284 0.99 19.12 -14.59
CA THR A 284 0.54 20.46 -14.16
C THR A 284 0.56 21.50 -15.26
N LEU A 285 0.66 21.06 -16.51
CA LEU A 285 0.56 21.99 -17.62
C LEU A 285 -0.91 22.41 -17.76
N HIS A 286 -1.18 23.69 -17.53
CA HIS A 286 -2.52 24.24 -17.69
C HIS A 286 -2.84 24.43 -19.18
N ALA A 287 -4.13 24.48 -19.52
CA ALA A 287 -4.58 24.72 -20.90
C ALA A 287 -4.10 26.06 -21.49
N SER A 288 -3.77 27.04 -20.63
CA SER A 288 -3.16 28.32 -21.05
C SER A 288 -1.70 28.19 -21.50
N GLY A 289 -1.07 27.03 -21.34
CA GLY A 289 0.36 26.81 -21.55
C GLY A 289 1.23 27.15 -20.34
N HIS A 290 0.68 27.78 -19.29
CA HIS A 290 1.40 28.00 -18.04
C HIS A 290 1.63 26.69 -17.28
N ASN A 291 2.83 26.51 -16.73
CA ASN A 291 3.15 25.37 -15.88
C ASN A 291 3.71 25.86 -14.55
N PRO A 292 2.95 25.74 -13.44
CA PRO A 292 3.41 26.15 -12.11
C PRO A 292 4.63 25.37 -11.61
N ARG A 293 4.94 24.23 -12.23
CA ARG A 293 6.07 23.35 -11.87
C ARG A 293 6.88 22.98 -13.11
N ALA A 294 7.33 24.00 -13.83
CA ALA A 294 8.06 23.87 -15.09
C ALA A 294 9.43 23.22 -14.93
N SER A 295 10.10 23.44 -13.80
CA SER A 295 11.44 22.92 -13.53
C SER A 295 11.43 21.62 -12.71
N LYS A 296 12.57 20.93 -12.74
CA LYS A 296 12.78 19.69 -11.98
C LYS A 296 12.69 19.92 -10.47
N LYS A 297 13.26 21.02 -9.97
CA LYS A 297 13.24 21.35 -8.54
C LYS A 297 11.83 21.52 -7.99
N GLU A 298 10.96 22.23 -8.71
CA GLU A 298 9.57 22.45 -8.26
C GLU A 298 8.79 21.14 -8.16
N ARG A 299 9.00 20.23 -9.13
CA ARG A 299 8.35 18.91 -9.13
C ARG A 299 8.91 17.99 -8.05
N PHE A 300 10.22 18.01 -7.82
CA PHE A 300 10.83 17.24 -6.73
C PHE A 300 10.39 17.74 -5.36
N ARG A 301 10.37 19.07 -5.16
CA ARG A 301 9.80 19.73 -3.98
C ARG A 301 8.36 19.30 -3.77
N GLN A 302 7.51 19.37 -4.80
CA GLN A 302 6.11 18.92 -4.74
C GLN A 302 6.01 17.48 -4.24
N ARG A 303 6.88 16.57 -4.70
CA ARG A 303 6.87 15.18 -4.24
C ARG A 303 7.17 15.07 -2.75
N VAL A 304 8.12 15.82 -2.22
CA VAL A 304 8.47 15.79 -0.79
C VAL A 304 7.34 16.41 0.03
N LEU A 305 6.92 17.62 -0.31
CA LEU A 305 5.89 18.35 0.44
C LEU A 305 4.52 17.68 0.37
N HIS A 306 4.14 17.09 -0.76
CA HIS A 306 2.90 16.30 -0.85
C HIS A 306 2.89 15.12 0.13
N LYS A 307 4.05 14.53 0.40
CA LYS A 307 4.15 13.41 1.33
C LYS A 307 4.16 13.83 2.78
N TYR A 308 4.93 14.86 3.13
CA TYR A 308 5.22 15.19 4.52
C TYR A 308 4.41 16.37 5.06
N VAL A 309 3.94 17.27 4.19
CA VAL A 309 3.27 18.51 4.57
C VAL A 309 1.79 18.48 4.14
N TYR A 310 1.49 18.35 2.85
CA TYR A 310 0.13 18.57 2.35
C TYR A 310 -0.86 17.48 2.79
N VAL A 311 -0.50 16.19 2.67
CA VAL A 311 -1.39 15.10 3.12
C VAL A 311 -1.54 15.10 4.64
N LYS A 312 -0.51 15.52 5.38
CA LYS A 312 -0.59 15.68 6.85
C LYS A 312 -1.56 16.81 7.20
N LYS A 313 -1.45 17.96 6.54
CA LYS A 313 -2.36 19.11 6.74
C LYS A 313 -3.81 18.79 6.39
N ASN A 314 -4.03 18.06 5.30
CA ASN A 314 -5.38 17.78 4.80
C ASN A 314 -6.07 16.60 5.51
N PHE A 315 -5.31 15.60 5.94
CA PHE A 315 -5.85 14.32 6.41
C PHE A 315 -5.23 13.79 7.70
N GLY A 316 -4.27 14.49 8.30
CA GLY A 316 -3.60 14.09 9.55
C GLY A 316 -2.54 12.99 9.39
N TYR A 317 -2.23 12.56 8.15
CA TYR A 317 -1.27 11.47 7.89
C TYR A 317 -0.09 11.92 7.06
N VAL A 318 1.11 11.42 7.36
CA VAL A 318 2.25 11.52 6.45
C VAL A 318 2.16 10.42 5.39
N ALA A 319 2.13 10.79 4.12
CA ALA A 319 2.07 9.87 2.98
C ALA A 319 3.45 9.25 2.61
N CYS A 320 4.23 8.87 3.62
CA CYS A 320 5.43 8.05 3.48
C CYS A 320 5.53 7.04 4.62
N THR A 321 5.42 5.74 4.30
CA THR A 321 5.50 4.66 5.29
C THR A 321 6.91 4.08 5.48
N GLY A 322 7.93 4.70 4.88
CA GLY A 322 9.32 4.24 5.05
C GLY A 322 9.62 2.86 4.44
N CYS A 323 8.81 2.36 3.49
CA CYS A 323 9.02 1.04 2.85
C CYS A 323 10.29 0.94 1.98
N GLY A 324 10.95 2.07 1.70
CA GLY A 324 12.23 2.12 0.98
C GLY A 324 12.19 1.79 -0.51
N ARG A 325 11.04 1.42 -1.09
CA ARG A 325 10.92 1.05 -2.52
C ARG A 325 11.47 2.12 -3.46
N CYS A 326 11.09 3.37 -3.23
CA CYS A 326 11.56 4.48 -4.06
C CYS A 326 13.07 4.76 -3.95
N ILE A 327 13.72 4.35 -2.85
CA ILE A 327 15.17 4.45 -2.65
C ILE A 327 15.86 3.34 -3.44
N ARG A 328 15.38 2.09 -3.31
CA ARG A 328 15.94 0.94 -4.02
C ARG A 328 15.78 1.02 -5.54
N SER A 329 14.68 1.58 -6.03
CA SER A 329 14.39 1.66 -7.46
C SER A 329 14.93 2.94 -8.13
N CYS A 330 15.60 3.83 -7.40
CA CYS A 330 16.08 5.08 -7.99
C CYS A 330 17.40 4.88 -8.75
N PRO A 331 17.46 5.07 -10.08
CA PRO A 331 18.69 4.93 -10.84
C PRO A 331 19.76 5.99 -10.49
N ALA A 332 19.33 7.14 -9.95
CA ALA A 332 20.23 8.21 -9.52
C ALA A 332 20.68 8.09 -8.05
N GLY A 333 20.19 7.10 -7.31
CA GLY A 333 20.47 6.94 -5.88
C GLY A 333 19.81 7.99 -4.99
N MET A 334 18.69 8.59 -5.41
CA MET A 334 17.94 9.54 -4.58
C MET A 334 17.42 8.85 -3.32
N ASN A 335 17.58 9.50 -2.18
CA ASN A 335 17.11 8.99 -0.89
C ASN A 335 16.21 10.00 -0.18
N ILE A 336 14.90 9.77 -0.24
CA ILE A 336 13.90 10.67 0.38
C ILE A 336 14.08 10.80 1.90
N ARG A 337 14.59 9.78 2.58
CA ARG A 337 14.87 9.84 4.01
C ARG A 337 15.96 10.87 4.30
N ASN A 338 17.01 10.91 3.49
CA ASN A 338 18.10 11.86 3.65
C ASN A 338 17.64 13.29 3.35
N VAL A 339 16.88 13.46 2.26
CA VAL A 339 16.29 14.76 1.90
C VAL A 339 15.43 15.31 3.04
N VAL A 340 14.57 14.48 3.64
CA VAL A 340 13.74 14.93 4.75
C VAL A 340 14.58 15.25 5.98
N ARG A 341 15.63 14.48 6.30
CA ARG A 341 16.54 14.79 7.41
C ARG A 341 17.32 16.09 7.20
N GLU A 342 17.74 16.37 5.97
CA GLU A 342 18.41 17.61 5.61
C GLU A 342 17.47 18.80 5.81
N ILE A 343 16.23 18.69 5.35
CA ILE A 343 15.20 19.72 5.51
C ILE A 343 14.77 19.87 6.98
N SER A 344 14.53 18.78 7.70
CA SER A 344 14.16 18.81 9.13
C SER A 344 15.33 19.21 10.04
N GLY A 345 16.58 19.08 9.54
CA GLY A 345 17.80 19.55 10.19
C GLY A 345 18.02 21.06 10.05
N ILE A 346 17.19 21.75 9.26
CA ILE A 346 17.00 23.19 9.32
C ILE A 346 16.29 23.49 10.64
N ARG A 347 17.05 23.44 11.73
CA ARG A 347 16.64 24.02 13.01
C ARG A 347 16.60 25.53 12.81
N VAL A 348 15.41 26.13 13.00
CA VAL A 348 15.20 27.58 13.12
C VAL A 348 16.05 28.15 14.25
#